data_AF-A0A6B1DNU5-F1
#
_entry.id   AF-A0A6B1DNU5-F1
#
_cell.length_a   1.000
_cell.length_b   1.000
_cell.length_c   1.000
_cell.angle_alpha   90.00
_cell.angle_beta   90.00
_cell.angle_gamma   90.00
#
_symmetry.space_group_name_H-M   'P 1'
#
loop_
_entity.id
_entity.type
_entity.pdbx_description
1 polymer ?
#
loop_
_entity_poly.entity_id
_entity_poly.type
_entity_poly.pdbx_seq_one_letter_code
_entity_poly.pdbx_strand_id
1 'polypeptide(L)' 'MATDVPLEQIHYKNIEILSQFLDRQGRILSRRKTRVSAKKQRRIKTAIKQARHLALLPYTPSHIRGRR' A
#
# COMPACT_ATOMS: atom_id res chain seq x y z
N MET A 1 -14.02 -3.98 -1.03
CA MET A 1 -12.61 -3.62 -0.77
C MET A 1 -12.13 -2.82 -1.98
N ALA A 2 -12.08 -1.49 -1.84
CA ALA A 2 -11.64 -0.46 -2.79
C ALA A 2 -11.57 -0.87 -4.28
N THR A 3 -12.71 -1.08 -4.93
CA THR A 3 -12.76 -1.38 -6.37
C THR A 3 -12.48 -0.16 -7.23
N ASP A 4 -12.66 1.04 -6.67
CA ASP A 4 -12.54 2.29 -7.43
C ASP A 4 -11.64 3.33 -6.77
N VAL A 5 -10.33 3.07 -6.76
CA VAL A 5 -9.34 4.12 -6.51
C VAL A 5 -9.02 4.81 -7.84
N PRO A 6 -9.22 6.13 -7.96
CA PRO A 6 -8.78 6.91 -9.12
C PRO A 6 -7.28 6.75 -9.35
N LEU A 7 -6.83 6.70 -10.60
CA LEU A 7 -5.41 6.48 -10.91
C LEU A 7 -4.53 7.62 -10.38
N GLU A 8 -5.07 8.82 -10.37
CA GLU A 8 -4.46 10.08 -9.95
C GLU A 8 -4.15 10.05 -8.45
N GLN A 9 -5.00 9.38 -7.67
CA GLN A 9 -4.83 9.26 -6.22
C GLN A 9 -3.83 8.18 -5.80
N ILE A 10 -3.35 7.35 -6.74
CA ILE A 10 -2.32 6.33 -6.45
C ILE A 10 -0.94 7.01 -6.50
N HIS A 11 -0.59 7.69 -5.41
CA HIS A 11 0.67 8.40 -5.23
C HIS A 11 1.29 8.06 -3.86
N TYR A 12 2.63 8.07 -3.77
CA TYR A 12 3.35 7.68 -2.54
C TYR A 12 3.04 8.58 -1.33
N LYS A 13 2.57 9.81 -1.58
CA LYS A 13 2.14 10.76 -0.54
C LYS A 13 0.78 10.42 0.07
N ASN A 14 -0.05 9.62 -0.61
CA ASN A 14 -1.41 9.31 -0.18
C ASN A 14 -1.42 8.05 0.70
N ILE A 15 -0.88 8.19 1.90
CA ILE A 15 -0.64 7.07 2.83
C ILE A 15 -1.94 6.36 3.20
N GLU A 16 -3.04 7.10 3.38
CA GLU A 16 -4.36 6.57 3.74
C GLU A 16 -4.93 5.58 2.73
N ILE A 17 -4.67 5.83 1.44
CA ILE A 17 -5.10 4.94 0.36
C ILE A 17 -4.16 3.73 0.29
N LEU A 18 -2.86 3.98 0.37
CA LEU A 18 -1.85 2.92 0.26
C LEU A 18 -1.88 1.93 1.44
N SER A 19 -2.22 2.38 2.64
CA SER A 19 -2.33 1.54 3.84
C SER A 19 -3.43 0.49 3.73
N GLN A 20 -4.53 0.79 3.02
CA GLN A 20 -5.62 -0.17 2.73
C GLN A 20 -5.16 -1.34 1.85
N PHE A 21 -4.05 -1.18 1.13
CA PHE A 21 -3.46 -2.23 0.30
C PHE A 21 -2.37 -3.03 1.02
N LEU A 22 -2.20 -2.82 2.32
CA LEU A 22 -1.29 -3.59 3.18
C LEU A 22 -2.07 -4.53 4.11
N ASP A 23 -1.45 -5.64 4.50
CA ASP A 23 -1.96 -6.46 5.61
C ASP A 23 -1.52 -5.89 6.97
N ARG A 24 -1.97 -6.54 8.05
CA ARG A 24 -1.62 -6.19 9.43
C ARG A 24 -0.11 -6.28 9.74
N GLN A 25 0.62 -7.05 8.96
CA GLN A 25 2.07 -7.22 9.05
C GLN A 25 2.82 -6.25 8.13
N GLY A 26 2.11 -5.36 7.42
CA GLY A 26 2.69 -4.42 6.48
C GLY A 26 3.06 -5.05 5.13
N ARG A 27 2.60 -6.27 4.79
CA ARG A 27 2.86 -6.91 3.48
C ARG A 27 1.88 -6.38 2.43
N ILE A 28 2.32 -6.31 1.17
CA ILE A 28 1.45 -5.84 0.07
C ILE A 28 0.40 -6.90 -0.25
N LEU A 29 -0.88 -6.54 -0.21
CA LEU A 29 -1.98 -7.42 -0.58
C LEU A 29 -1.91 -7.81 -2.06
N SER A 30 -2.25 -9.06 -2.35
CA SER A 30 -2.29 -9.56 -3.72
C SER A 30 -3.46 -8.98 -4.50
N ARG A 31 -3.32 -8.91 -5.83
CA ARG A 31 -4.39 -8.41 -6.73
C ARG A 31 -5.72 -9.14 -6.53
N ARG A 32 -5.67 -10.44 -6.19
CA ARG A 32 -6.86 -11.26 -5.94
C ARG A 32 -7.64 -10.78 -4.71
N LYS A 33 -6.94 -10.35 -3.65
CA LYS A 33 -7.56 -9.78 -2.45
C LYS A 33 -8.06 -8.35 -2.68
N THR A 34 -7.28 -7.54 -3.40
CA THR A 34 -7.60 -6.12 -3.63
C THR A 34 -8.65 -5.91 -4.73
N ARG A 35 -8.83 -6.88 -5.63
CA ARG A 35 -9.78 -6.85 -6.77
C ARG A 35 -9.61 -5.63 -7.69
N VAL A 36 -8.42 -5.03 -7.73
CA VAL A 36 -8.11 -3.93 -8.65
C VAL A 36 -7.61 -4.43 -10.01
N SER A 37 -7.68 -3.56 -11.02
CA SER A 37 -7.11 -3.85 -12.34
C SER A 37 -5.59 -4.05 -12.27
N ALA A 38 -5.02 -4.79 -13.22
CA ALA A 38 -3.59 -5.03 -13.27
C ALA A 38 -2.77 -3.73 -13.38
N LYS A 39 -3.29 -2.72 -14.11
CA LYS A 39 -2.67 -1.38 -14.22
C LYS A 39 -2.62 -0.66 -12.87
N LYS A 40 -3.75 -0.64 -12.14
CA LYS A 40 -3.82 -0.03 -10.80
C LYS A 40 -2.88 -0.76 -9.83
N GLN A 41 -2.87 -2.11 -9.82
CA GLN A 41 -1.99 -2.88 -8.94
C GLN A 41 -0.49 -2.57 -9.17
N ARG A 42 -0.05 -2.41 -10.42
CA ARG A 42 1.35 -2.06 -10.74
C ARG A 42 1.73 -0.68 -10.19
N ARG A 43 0.84 0.32 -10.35
CA ARG A 43 1.04 1.66 -9.76
C ARG A 43 1.07 1.62 -8.25
N ILE A 44 0.12 0.91 -7.61
CA ILE A 44 0.07 0.76 -6.15
C ILE A 44 1.36 0.15 -5.62
N LYS A 45 1.87 -0.93 -6.25
CA LYS A 45 3.14 -1.54 -5.85
C LYS A 45 4.30 -0.54 -5.92
N THR A 46 4.36 0.29 -6.96
CA THR A 46 5.42 1.29 -7.14
C THR A 46 5.31 2.40 -6.09
N ALA A 47 4.10 2.92 -5.88
CA ALA A 47 3.82 3.95 -4.88
C ALA A 47 4.12 3.47 -3.45
N ILE A 48 3.74 2.23 -3.10
CA ILE A 48 4.07 1.63 -1.80
C ILE A 48 5.58 1.51 -1.63
N LYS A 49 6.32 1.04 -2.64
CA LYS A 49 7.78 0.93 -2.55
C LYS A 49 8.44 2.29 -2.32
N GLN A 50 7.98 3.33 -3.03
CA GLN A 50 8.46 4.71 -2.84
C GLN A 50 8.14 5.24 -1.44
N ALA A 51 6.88 5.10 -0.99
CA ALA A 51 6.46 5.52 0.34
C ALA A 51 7.26 4.84 1.44
N ARG A 52 7.59 3.56 1.27
CA ARG A 52 8.42 2.83 2.21
C ARG A 52 9.88 3.30 2.23
N HIS A 53 10.49 3.63 1.07
CA HIS A 53 11.83 4.23 1.06
C HIS A 53 11.87 5.56 1.82
N LEU A 54 10.77 6.31 1.81
CA LEU A 54 10.60 7.56 2.55
C LEU A 54 10.15 7.36 4.01
N ALA A 55 10.18 6.12 4.52
CA ALA A 55 9.71 5.75 5.86
C ALA A 55 8.25 6.10 6.18
N LEU A 56 7.41 6.38 5.18
CA LEU A 56 5.97 6.69 5.36
C LEU A 56 5.12 5.43 5.61
N LEU A 57 5.61 4.26 5.18
CA LEU A 57 4.93 2.98 5.35
C LEU A 57 5.89 1.91 5.89
N PRO A 58 5.40 0.94 6.68
CA PRO A 58 6.23 -0.11 7.24
C PRO A 58 6.68 -1.13 6.17
N TYR A 59 7.88 -1.67 6.36
CA TYR A 59 8.41 -2.80 5.59
C TYR A 59 8.13 -4.15 6.24
N THR A 60 8.20 -4.19 7.57
CA THR A 60 8.15 -5.42 8.36
C THR A 60 7.20 -5.28 9.54
N PRO A 61 6.65 -6.38 10.06
CA PRO A 61 5.84 -6.35 11.27
C PRO A 61 6.58 -5.76 12.47
N SER A 62 7.92 -5.86 12.50
CA SER A 62 8.77 -5.25 13.53
C SER A 62 8.65 -3.73 13.54
N HIS A 63 8.53 -3.07 12.37
CA HIS A 63 8.33 -1.62 12.29
C HIS A 63 6.96 -1.18 12.82
N ILE A 64 5.97 -2.08 12.83
CA ILE A 64 4.61 -1.80 13.34
C ILE A 64 4.55 -1.99 14.86
N ARG A 65 5.32 -2.94 15.40
CA ARG A 65 5.31 -3.32 16.82
C ARG A 65 6.08 -2.34 17.73
N GLY A 66 6.65 -1.25 17.19
CA GLY A 66 7.47 -0.27 17.90
C GLY A 66 6.73 0.71 18.82
N ARG A 67 5.61 0.30 19.44
CA ARG A 67 4.97 1.05 20.54
C ARG A 67 4.68 0.08 21.69
N ARG A 68 5.73 -0.31 22.40
CA ARG A 68 5.68 -0.72 23.80
C ARG A 68 6.74 0.07 24.54
#